data_AF-A0A417RD57-F1
#
_entry.id   AF-A0A417RD57-F1
#
_cell.length_a   1.000
_cell.length_b   1.000
_cell.length_c   1.000
_cell.angle_alpha   90.00
_cell.angle_beta   90.00
_cell.angle_gamma   90.00
#
_symmetry.space_group_name_H-M   'P 1'
#
loop_
_entity.id
_entity.type
_entity.pdbx_description
1 polymer ?
#
loop_
_entity_poly.entity_id
_entity_poly.type
_entity_poly.pdbx_seq_one_letter_code
_entity_poly.pdbx_strand_id
1 'polypeptide(L)'
;TTEIDRVAETTKFNETYLLKGGDGTKNVTMKGHDAGLKGTLIDSATEATFTIDEGALDYGKKVTIGGKEYTIGAAENDAKGLIKAPADGKTSVTIDGASYDIDKDGKIYKSGSATALKKKDLPGGNGDDAADVAALQGLVKEGSTVVAGGKTAYVLNGGDDGIDDNDSSVITADKAIELMKNELLAANKIGVDADSDPEVAVATQNGDYDASAPYTFTITKGNAKVADRLSFNLHVGSDADMTNKINVNIETMNAAYLGIKDLNVADGTGNAATYAIDAIADAVAKVSEQRSALGAVQNRLEHTIDNLDNVVENTTSAESRIRDTDMAEEMVAYSKNNILQQAGQSMLAQANQANQGVLSLLQ
;
A
#
# COMPACT_ATOMS: atom_id res chain seq x y z
N THR A 1 16.30 -9.08 1.89
CA THR A 1 16.19 -8.56 0.51
C THR A 1 17.06 -9.33 -0.47
N THR A 2 18.31 -9.66 -0.12
CA THR A 2 19.26 -10.42 -0.97
C THR A 2 18.69 -11.68 -1.62
N GLU A 3 17.91 -12.48 -0.89
CA GLU A 3 17.33 -13.71 -1.45
C GLU A 3 16.23 -13.44 -2.47
N ILE A 4 15.48 -12.34 -2.31
CA ILE A 4 14.45 -11.91 -3.25
C ILE A 4 15.10 -11.46 -4.55
N ASP A 5 16.17 -10.67 -4.47
CA ASP A 5 16.95 -10.25 -5.63
C ASP A 5 17.59 -11.46 -6.33
N ARG A 6 18.12 -12.43 -5.57
CA ARG A 6 18.63 -13.68 -6.12
C ARG A 6 17.55 -14.43 -6.89
N VAL A 7 16.35 -14.58 -6.35
CA VAL A 7 15.23 -15.25 -7.04
C VAL A 7 14.84 -14.49 -8.32
N ALA A 8 14.79 -13.16 -8.26
CA ALA A 8 14.50 -12.32 -9.42
C ALA A 8 15.54 -12.53 -10.54
N GLU A 9 16.82 -12.63 -10.19
CA GLU A 9 17.93 -12.79 -11.12
C GLU A 9 18.18 -14.23 -11.57
N THR A 10 17.66 -15.24 -10.87
CA THR A 10 17.90 -16.66 -11.20
C THR A 10 16.72 -17.37 -11.85
N THR A 11 15.52 -16.79 -11.80
CA THR A 11 14.32 -17.39 -12.42
C THR A 11 14.41 -17.27 -13.94
N LYS A 12 14.80 -18.37 -14.60
CA LYS A 12 15.07 -18.44 -16.04
C LYS A 12 14.14 -19.44 -16.72
N PHE A 13 13.64 -19.08 -17.90
CA PHE A 13 12.99 -20.00 -18.83
C PHE A 13 13.57 -19.79 -20.23
N ASN A 14 14.05 -20.88 -20.85
CA ASN A 14 14.59 -20.92 -22.20
C ASN A 14 15.46 -19.69 -22.55
N GLU A 15 16.54 -19.44 -21.82
CA GLU A 15 17.40 -18.28 -22.15
C GLU A 15 17.15 -17.06 -21.28
N THR A 16 15.87 -16.86 -20.96
CA THR A 16 15.30 -15.57 -20.60
C THR A 16 15.01 -15.51 -19.11
N TYR A 17 15.49 -14.46 -18.45
CA TYR A 17 15.18 -14.20 -17.05
C TYR A 17 13.79 -13.60 -16.96
N LEU A 18 12.87 -14.29 -16.28
CA LEU A 18 11.47 -13.89 -16.25
C LEU A 18 11.21 -12.72 -15.30
N LEU A 19 11.94 -12.66 -14.19
CA LEU A 19 11.68 -11.75 -13.08
C LEU A 19 12.71 -10.62 -12.94
N LYS A 20 13.76 -10.62 -13.77
CA LYS A 20 14.81 -9.59 -13.76
C LYS A 20 14.32 -8.26 -14.36
N GLY A 21 13.29 -8.32 -15.20
CA GLY A 21 12.84 -7.20 -16.03
C GLY A 21 13.46 -7.23 -17.43
N GLY A 22 12.94 -6.39 -18.32
CA GLY A 22 13.42 -6.20 -19.68
C GLY A 22 14.55 -5.17 -19.78
N ASP A 23 14.87 -4.79 -21.02
CA ASP A 23 15.86 -3.75 -21.29
C ASP A 23 15.31 -2.35 -20.96
N GLY A 24 16.18 -1.50 -20.41
CA GLY A 24 15.79 -0.15 -19.99
C GLY A 24 15.46 -0.07 -18.50
N THR A 25 15.20 1.15 -18.04
CA THR A 25 14.87 1.42 -16.64
C THR A 25 13.76 2.45 -16.56
N LYS A 26 12.84 2.26 -15.61
CA LYS A 26 11.79 3.21 -15.27
C LYS A 26 11.81 3.54 -13.79
N ASN A 27 11.25 4.70 -13.44
CA ASN A 27 11.02 5.06 -12.05
C ASN A 27 9.65 4.56 -11.62
N VAL A 28 9.60 3.80 -10.53
CA VAL A 28 8.36 3.36 -9.90
C VAL A 28 8.20 4.14 -8.61
N THR A 29 7.13 4.92 -8.52
CA THR A 29 6.79 5.67 -7.31
C THR A 29 6.29 4.72 -6.23
N MET A 30 6.82 4.84 -5.01
CA MET A 30 6.36 4.06 -3.87
C MET A 30 5.04 4.61 -3.33
N LYS A 31 4.28 3.78 -2.59
CA LYS A 31 3.07 4.28 -1.94
C LYS A 31 3.43 5.14 -0.74
N GLY A 32 2.52 6.04 -0.38
CA GLY A 32 2.63 6.77 0.87
C GLY A 32 2.39 5.84 2.07
N HIS A 33 3.12 6.07 3.15
CA HIS A 33 2.92 5.41 4.43
C HIS A 33 2.66 6.44 5.54
N ASP A 34 1.82 6.11 6.51
CA ASP A 34 1.40 7.00 7.60
C ASP A 34 2.23 6.85 8.89
N ALA A 35 3.27 6.01 8.85
CA ALA A 35 4.14 5.72 9.99
C ALA A 35 3.37 5.22 11.24
N GLY A 36 2.19 4.62 11.08
CA GLY A 36 1.34 4.19 12.20
C GLY A 36 0.80 5.33 13.04
N LEU A 37 0.86 6.57 12.55
CA LEU A 37 0.26 7.73 13.19
C LEU A 37 -1.26 7.69 13.06
N LYS A 38 -1.95 8.19 14.09
CA LYS A 38 -3.40 8.27 14.05
C LYS A 38 -3.86 9.42 13.15
N GLY A 39 -4.46 9.08 12.01
CA GLY A 39 -5.01 10.05 11.06
C GLY A 39 -5.59 9.37 9.83
N THR A 40 -5.78 10.15 8.76
CA THR A 40 -6.26 9.65 7.47
C THR A 40 -5.20 9.88 6.41
N LEU A 41 -4.75 8.80 5.75
CA LEU A 41 -3.84 8.85 4.61
C LEU A 41 -4.62 8.73 3.29
N ILE A 42 -4.40 9.68 2.40
CA ILE A 42 -4.92 9.66 1.02
C ILE A 42 -3.75 9.54 0.06
N ASP A 43 -3.67 8.40 -0.63
CA ASP A 43 -2.58 8.09 -1.56
C ASP A 43 -2.94 8.52 -2.99
N SER A 44 -2.14 9.41 -3.59
CA SER A 44 -2.29 9.87 -4.98
C SER A 44 -1.09 9.43 -5.85
N ALA A 45 -1.01 9.85 -7.11
CA ALA A 45 0.01 9.32 -8.03
C ALA A 45 1.46 9.65 -7.62
N THR A 46 1.74 10.92 -7.28
CA THR A 46 3.10 11.41 -6.94
C THR A 46 3.21 11.94 -5.51
N GLU A 47 2.08 12.16 -4.86
CA GLU A 47 1.99 12.69 -3.50
C GLU A 47 1.03 11.84 -2.67
N ALA A 48 1.20 11.86 -1.36
CA ALA A 48 0.21 11.38 -0.41
C ALA A 48 -0.11 12.49 0.59
N THR A 49 -1.35 12.58 1.05
CA THR A 49 -1.77 13.54 2.07
C THR A 49 -2.13 12.79 3.34
N PHE A 50 -1.43 13.08 4.44
CA PHE A 50 -1.79 12.59 5.76
C PHE A 50 -2.44 13.70 6.56
N THR A 51 -3.67 13.49 7.01
CA THR A 51 -4.46 14.47 7.77
C THR A 51 -4.67 13.99 9.20
N ILE A 52 -4.39 14.87 10.14
CA ILE A 52 -4.74 14.70 11.55
C ILE A 52 -6.03 15.48 11.83
N ASP A 53 -6.94 14.86 12.56
CA ASP A 53 -8.21 15.46 12.96
C ASP A 53 -8.03 16.76 13.76
N GLU A 54 -9.01 17.65 13.66
CA GLU A 54 -9.06 18.88 14.47
C GLU A 54 -8.95 18.56 15.97
N GLY A 55 -8.22 19.40 16.71
CA GLY A 55 -8.05 19.26 18.16
C GLY A 55 -7.23 18.05 18.63
N ALA A 56 -6.63 17.27 17.71
CA ALA A 56 -5.86 16.08 18.08
C ALA A 56 -4.57 16.40 18.84
N LEU A 57 -3.99 17.58 18.62
CA LEU A 57 -2.80 18.09 19.32
C LEU A 57 -3.14 19.20 20.32
N ASP A 58 -4.37 19.24 20.82
CA ASP A 58 -4.74 20.15 21.91
C ASP A 58 -3.96 19.82 23.19
N TYR A 59 -3.62 20.84 23.98
CA TYR A 59 -2.96 20.62 25.26
C TYR A 59 -3.75 19.67 26.17
N GLY A 60 -3.03 18.79 26.86
CA GLY A 60 -3.58 17.73 27.69
C GLY A 60 -4.04 16.49 26.93
N LYS A 61 -4.02 16.49 25.60
CA LYS A 61 -4.23 15.27 24.80
C LYS A 61 -2.97 14.43 24.75
N LYS A 62 -3.17 13.15 24.50
CA LYS A 62 -2.11 12.16 24.33
C LYS A 62 -2.02 11.76 22.86
N VAL A 63 -0.80 11.69 22.35
CA VAL A 63 -0.50 11.31 20.98
C VAL A 63 0.62 10.29 20.95
N THR A 64 0.47 9.25 20.15
CA THR A 64 1.51 8.23 19.97
C THR A 64 2.30 8.56 18.72
N ILE A 65 3.59 8.82 18.87
CA ILE A 65 4.51 9.13 17.78
C ILE A 65 5.71 8.21 17.93
N GLY A 66 6.04 7.44 16.91
CA GLY A 66 7.16 6.51 16.96
C GLY A 66 7.09 5.58 18.19
N GLY A 67 5.93 4.96 18.43
CA GLY A 67 5.76 3.96 19.50
C GLY A 67 5.78 4.49 20.93
N LYS A 68 6.08 5.77 21.15
CA LYS A 68 6.04 6.44 22.46
C LYS A 68 4.78 7.31 22.56
N GLU A 69 4.09 7.22 23.70
CA GLU A 69 3.00 8.12 24.04
C GLU A 69 3.55 9.42 24.61
N TYR A 70 3.14 10.53 24.01
CA TYR A 70 3.45 11.88 24.44
C TYR A 70 2.18 12.60 24.88
N THR A 71 2.31 13.47 25.87
CA THR A 71 1.24 14.38 26.29
C THR A 71 1.55 15.77 25.75
N ILE A 72 0.57 16.42 25.11
CA ILE A 72 0.78 17.78 24.61
C ILE A 72 0.72 18.76 25.77
N GLY A 73 1.79 19.53 25.96
CA GLY A 73 1.86 20.59 26.95
C GLY A 73 1.14 21.86 26.50
N ALA A 74 0.87 22.75 27.46
CA ALA A 74 0.24 24.04 27.24
C ALA A 74 1.27 25.16 27.37
N ALA A 75 1.10 26.24 26.60
CA ALA A 75 1.80 27.48 26.88
C ALA A 75 1.32 28.07 28.21
N GLU A 76 2.19 28.84 28.88
CA GLU A 76 1.88 29.47 30.17
C GLU A 76 0.62 30.35 30.11
N ASN A 77 0.44 31.08 29.00
CA ASN A 77 -0.73 31.93 28.78
C ASN A 77 -2.03 31.12 28.63
N ASP A 78 -1.98 29.97 27.95
CA ASP A 78 -3.15 29.10 27.78
C ASP A 78 -3.54 28.44 29.09
N ALA A 79 -2.55 28.00 29.87
CA ALA A 79 -2.76 27.46 31.21
C ALA A 79 -3.36 28.51 32.17
N LYS A 80 -2.89 29.76 32.12
CA LYS A 80 -3.48 30.88 32.87
C LYS A 80 -4.91 31.19 32.38
N GLY A 81 -5.17 31.08 31.08
CA GLY A 81 -6.47 31.30 30.47
C GLY A 81 -7.55 30.30 30.91
N LEU A 82 -7.15 29.09 31.33
CA LEU A 82 -8.06 28.11 31.94
C LEU A 82 -8.59 28.56 33.31
N ILE A 83 -7.82 29.38 34.02
CA ILE A 83 -8.19 29.92 35.33
C ILE A 83 -9.04 31.16 35.11
N LYS A 84 -10.37 30.96 35.06
CA LYS A 84 -11.34 32.04 34.90
C LYS A 84 -12.56 31.83 35.79
N ALA A 85 -13.22 32.94 36.15
CA ALA A 85 -14.50 32.88 36.83
C ALA A 85 -15.56 32.25 35.90
N PRO A 86 -16.40 31.32 36.39
CA PRO A 86 -17.49 30.77 35.60
C PRO A 86 -18.61 31.80 35.37
N ALA A 87 -19.42 31.56 34.34
CA ALA A 87 -20.63 32.34 34.09
C ALA A 87 -21.70 32.14 35.19
N ASP A 88 -21.73 30.96 35.81
CA ASP A 88 -22.61 30.64 36.95
C ASP A 88 -21.98 29.57 37.85
N GLY A 89 -22.33 29.58 39.13
CA GLY A 89 -21.84 28.62 40.13
C GLY A 89 -20.37 28.78 40.53
N LYS A 90 -19.73 27.64 40.86
CA LYS A 90 -18.30 27.55 41.18
C LYS A 90 -17.60 26.60 40.20
N THR A 91 -16.39 26.95 39.77
CA THR A 91 -15.52 26.05 38.99
C THR A 91 -14.32 25.64 39.82
N SER A 92 -14.02 24.35 39.83
CA SER A 92 -12.83 23.83 40.50
C SER A 92 -11.62 23.88 39.56
N VAL A 93 -10.52 24.40 40.09
CA VAL A 93 -9.22 24.56 39.45
C VAL A 93 -8.19 23.89 40.35
N THR A 94 -7.44 22.93 39.84
CA THR A 94 -6.34 22.29 40.57
C THR A 94 -5.01 22.75 39.98
N ILE A 95 -4.11 23.25 40.81
CA ILE A 95 -2.74 23.65 40.43
C ILE A 95 -1.79 22.81 41.27
N ASP A 96 -0.92 22.02 40.64
CA ASP A 96 0.09 21.19 41.30
C ASP A 96 -0.47 20.31 42.43
N GLY A 97 -1.67 19.76 42.20
CA GLY A 97 -2.39 18.93 43.16
C GLY A 97 -3.19 19.70 44.24
N ALA A 98 -3.07 21.02 44.32
CA ALA A 98 -3.87 21.86 45.20
C ALA A 98 -5.16 22.34 44.51
N SER A 99 -6.33 21.97 45.03
CA SER A 99 -7.63 22.33 44.45
C SER A 99 -8.22 23.60 45.08
N TYR A 100 -8.66 24.50 44.20
CA TYR A 100 -9.28 25.79 44.49
C TYR A 100 -10.61 25.90 43.75
N ASP A 101 -11.63 26.50 44.35
CA ASP A 101 -12.89 26.80 43.68
C ASP A 101 -12.99 28.30 43.40
N ILE A 102 -13.38 28.68 42.19
CA ILE A 102 -13.59 30.08 41.77
C ILE A 102 -15.09 30.30 41.60
N ASP A 103 -15.65 31.31 42.28
CA ASP A 103 -17.05 31.71 42.09
C ASP A 103 -17.26 32.70 40.93
N LYS A 104 -18.52 32.95 40.58
CA LYS A 104 -18.91 33.92 39.53
C LYS A 104 -18.37 35.34 39.75
N ASP A 105 -18.05 35.72 40.99
CA ASP A 105 -17.54 37.04 41.35
C ASP A 105 -16.00 37.07 41.37
N GLY A 106 -15.36 35.96 40.95
CA GLY A 106 -13.91 35.82 40.89
C GLY A 106 -13.24 35.59 42.24
N LYS A 107 -14.01 35.28 43.30
CA LYS A 107 -13.43 34.94 44.62
C LYS A 107 -12.99 33.50 44.63
N ILE A 108 -11.88 33.27 45.34
CA ILE A 108 -11.23 31.98 45.40
C ILE A 108 -11.50 31.33 46.75
N TYR A 109 -11.80 30.05 46.75
CA TYR A 109 -12.00 29.22 47.93
C TYR A 109 -11.03 28.04 47.86
N LYS A 110 -10.56 27.55 49.00
CA LYS A 110 -9.97 26.20 49.02
C LYS A 110 -11.09 25.19 48.76
N SER A 111 -10.83 24.14 47.97
CA SER A 111 -11.89 23.20 47.57
C SER A 111 -12.65 22.66 48.80
N GLY A 112 -13.98 22.76 48.76
CA GLY A 112 -14.86 22.37 49.87
C GLY A 112 -14.97 23.37 51.03
N SER A 113 -14.29 24.52 50.97
CA SER A 113 -14.39 25.60 51.98
C SER A 113 -15.46 26.63 51.61
N ALA A 114 -16.17 27.12 52.64
CA ALA A 114 -17.12 28.22 52.52
C ALA A 114 -16.44 29.61 52.67
N THR A 115 -15.18 29.66 53.12
CA THR A 115 -14.45 30.91 53.35
C THR A 115 -13.55 31.24 52.16
N ALA A 116 -13.68 32.46 51.64
CA ALA A 116 -12.82 32.96 50.58
C ALA A 116 -11.38 33.15 51.08
N LEU A 117 -10.41 32.76 50.27
CA LEU A 117 -8.98 32.88 50.54
C LEU A 117 -8.53 34.34 50.39
N LYS A 118 -7.59 34.74 51.23
CA LYS A 118 -6.83 35.97 51.08
C LYS A 118 -5.54 35.70 50.31
N LYS A 119 -4.89 36.75 49.80
CA LYS A 119 -3.62 36.62 49.08
C LYS A 119 -2.55 35.87 49.90
N LYS A 120 -2.47 36.11 51.22
CA LYS A 120 -1.57 35.38 52.13
C LYS A 120 -1.84 33.87 52.27
N ASP A 121 -3.04 33.42 51.94
CA ASP A 121 -3.42 32.01 52.05
C ASP A 121 -3.04 31.22 50.78
N LEU A 122 -2.60 31.91 49.72
CA LEU A 122 -2.04 31.31 48.52
C LEU A 122 -0.51 31.15 48.64
N PRO A 123 0.09 30.09 48.07
CA PRO A 123 1.53 29.86 48.10
C PRO A 123 2.32 31.06 47.56
N GLY A 124 3.13 31.70 48.41
CA GLY A 124 3.96 32.86 48.01
C GLY A 124 3.23 34.20 47.91
N GLY A 125 1.95 34.27 48.25
CA GLY A 125 1.21 35.53 48.31
C GLY A 125 1.44 36.29 49.61
N ASN A 126 1.33 37.62 49.57
CA ASN A 126 1.51 38.50 50.73
C ASN A 126 0.37 39.53 50.80
N GLY A 127 -0.14 39.80 52.00
CA GLY A 127 -1.21 40.78 52.24
C GLY A 127 -2.58 40.19 52.62
N ASP A 128 -3.43 41.04 53.22
CA ASP A 128 -4.75 40.68 53.76
C ASP A 128 -5.92 40.84 52.76
N ASP A 129 -5.63 41.34 51.56
CA ASP A 129 -6.62 41.51 50.49
C ASP A 129 -7.16 40.15 50.03
N ALA A 130 -8.38 40.16 49.47
CA ALA A 130 -8.97 38.98 48.87
C ALA A 130 -8.09 38.46 47.71
N ALA A 131 -7.94 37.14 47.62
CA ALA A 131 -7.32 36.52 46.47
C ALA A 131 -8.26 36.63 45.26
N ASP A 132 -7.73 37.09 44.13
CA ASP A 132 -8.41 37.22 42.85
C ASP A 132 -7.87 36.21 41.83
N VAL A 133 -8.58 36.05 40.71
CA VAL A 133 -8.19 35.14 39.62
C VAL A 133 -6.74 35.38 39.17
N ALA A 134 -6.27 36.63 39.16
CA ALA A 134 -4.89 36.97 38.83
C ALA A 134 -3.86 36.41 39.84
N ALA A 135 -4.19 36.39 41.14
CA ALA A 135 -3.35 35.77 42.16
C ALA A 135 -3.25 34.23 41.98
N LEU A 136 -4.33 33.57 41.55
CA LEU A 136 -4.30 32.15 41.18
C LEU A 136 -3.48 31.91 39.91
N GLN A 137 -3.63 32.76 38.90
CA GLN A 137 -2.83 32.72 37.66
C GLN A 137 -1.34 32.93 37.93
N GLY A 138 -0.98 33.71 38.96
CA GLY A 138 0.41 33.90 39.39
C GLY A 138 1.05 32.68 40.08
N LEU A 139 0.25 31.67 40.45
CA LEU A 139 0.78 30.39 40.95
C LEU A 139 1.25 29.48 39.81
N VAL A 140 0.73 29.68 38.60
CA VAL A 140 1.14 28.94 37.41
C VAL A 140 2.53 29.41 36.99
N LYS A 141 3.48 28.48 37.01
CA LYS A 141 4.87 28.67 36.60
C LYS A 141 5.28 27.56 35.63
N GLU A 142 6.46 27.68 35.05
CA GLU A 142 7.09 26.60 34.29
C GLU A 142 7.10 25.29 35.11
N GLY A 143 6.57 24.21 34.52
CA GLY A 143 6.44 22.89 35.17
C GLY A 143 5.16 22.69 35.97
N SER A 144 4.25 23.68 36.00
CA SER A 144 2.98 23.55 36.73
C SER A 144 1.96 22.71 35.97
N THR A 145 1.17 21.91 36.69
CA THR A 145 0.01 21.20 36.14
C THR A 145 -1.28 21.89 36.56
N VAL A 146 -2.05 22.38 35.60
CA VAL A 146 -3.33 23.07 35.83
C VAL A 146 -4.49 22.24 35.28
N VAL A 147 -5.43 21.85 36.14
CA VAL A 147 -6.66 21.14 35.75
C VAL A 147 -7.86 22.05 36.01
N ALA A 148 -8.58 22.43 34.96
CA ALA A 148 -9.80 23.24 35.08
C ALA A 148 -10.78 22.93 33.95
N GLY A 149 -12.08 22.89 34.28
CA GLY A 149 -13.15 22.70 33.28
C GLY A 149 -13.05 21.39 32.47
N GLY A 150 -12.44 20.34 33.04
CA GLY A 150 -12.22 19.06 32.36
C GLY A 150 -11.00 19.03 31.41
N LYS A 151 -10.24 20.12 31.31
CA LYS A 151 -8.97 20.20 30.58
C LYS A 151 -7.79 20.15 31.56
N THR A 152 -6.70 19.53 31.12
CA THR A 152 -5.43 19.50 31.85
C THR A 152 -4.37 20.21 31.03
N ALA A 153 -3.73 21.23 31.57
CA ALA A 153 -2.63 21.95 30.98
C ALA A 153 -1.35 21.60 31.74
N TYR A 154 -0.39 21.01 31.05
CA TYR A 154 0.96 20.80 31.56
C TYR A 154 1.82 21.94 31.04
N VAL A 155 2.15 22.90 31.91
CA VAL A 155 3.04 24.01 31.52
C VAL A 155 4.44 23.46 31.44
N LEU A 156 5.05 23.50 30.26
CA LEU A 156 6.39 22.96 30.10
C LEU A 156 7.39 23.74 30.95
N ASN A 157 8.34 23.02 31.52
CA ASN A 157 9.59 23.54 32.04
C ASN A 157 10.69 23.03 31.13
N GLY A 158 10.97 23.76 30.05
CA GLY A 158 11.92 23.31 29.03
C GLY A 158 12.45 24.49 28.24
N GLY A 159 13.68 24.34 27.75
CA GLY A 159 14.32 25.34 26.89
C GLY A 159 13.64 25.48 25.52
N ASP A 160 14.37 26.04 24.55
CA ASP A 160 13.87 26.29 23.19
C ASP A 160 13.61 25.01 22.35
N ASP A 161 13.73 23.80 22.94
CA ASP A 161 13.63 22.50 22.23
C ASP A 161 12.22 21.89 22.24
N GLY A 162 11.28 22.48 22.99
CA GLY A 162 9.87 22.10 23.03
C GLY A 162 9.60 20.77 23.76
N ILE A 163 10.52 20.31 24.60
CA ILE A 163 10.40 19.12 25.45
C ILE A 163 10.48 19.56 26.92
N ASP A 164 9.68 18.97 27.79
CA ASP A 164 9.79 19.24 29.23
C ASP A 164 11.03 18.56 29.83
N ASP A 165 11.85 19.33 30.54
CA ASP A 165 13.11 18.90 31.16
C ASP A 165 12.89 17.90 32.31
N ASN A 166 11.74 17.96 32.99
CA ASN A 166 11.41 17.05 34.09
C ASN A 166 10.70 15.79 33.58
N ASP A 167 9.92 15.90 32.50
CA ASP A 167 9.21 14.79 31.87
C ASP A 167 9.28 14.83 30.33
N SER A 168 10.25 14.12 29.77
CA SER A 168 10.41 13.94 28.32
C SER A 168 9.22 13.32 27.56
N SER A 169 8.14 12.93 28.26
CA SER A 169 6.87 12.54 27.63
C SER A 169 5.93 13.73 27.39
N VAL A 170 6.21 14.90 27.95
CA VAL A 170 5.44 16.13 27.70
C VAL A 170 6.17 16.99 26.65
N ILE A 171 5.48 17.31 25.56
CA ILE A 171 6.05 18.06 24.42
C ILE A 171 5.09 19.14 23.93
N THR A 172 5.59 20.16 23.24
CA THR A 172 4.74 21.15 22.57
C THR A 172 4.06 20.55 21.32
N ALA A 173 2.97 21.17 20.87
CA ALA A 173 2.30 20.79 19.62
C ALA A 173 3.26 20.88 18.41
N ASP A 174 4.10 21.92 18.36
CA ASP A 174 5.07 22.10 17.27
C ASP A 174 6.15 21.00 17.30
N LYS A 175 6.61 20.61 18.50
CA LYS A 175 7.56 19.50 18.62
C LYS A 175 6.93 18.17 18.21
N ALA A 176 5.64 17.96 18.53
CA ALA A 176 4.90 16.80 18.08
C ALA A 176 4.81 16.76 16.54
N ILE A 177 4.54 17.89 15.90
CA ILE A 177 4.50 18.01 14.43
C ILE A 177 5.88 17.71 13.82
N GLU A 178 6.97 18.21 14.42
CA GLU A 178 8.34 17.92 13.97
C GLU A 178 8.65 16.42 14.05
N LEU A 179 8.31 15.77 15.17
CA LEU A 179 8.51 14.33 15.35
C LEU A 179 7.65 13.53 14.36
N MET A 180 6.38 13.90 14.17
CA MET A 180 5.51 13.27 13.17
C MET A 180 6.06 13.41 11.75
N LYS A 181 6.56 14.60 11.39
CA LYS A 181 7.21 14.84 10.10
C LYS A 181 8.41 13.92 9.91
N ASN A 182 9.24 13.77 10.93
CA ASN A 182 10.40 12.89 10.89
C ASN A 182 10.02 11.41 10.74
N GLU A 183 8.97 10.96 11.45
CA GLU A 183 8.49 9.57 11.35
C GLU A 183 7.82 9.28 10.00
N LEU A 184 6.99 10.20 9.49
CA LEU A 184 6.43 10.11 8.14
C LEU A 184 7.55 10.07 7.10
N LEU A 185 8.57 10.91 7.23
CA LEU A 185 9.71 10.92 6.33
C LEU A 185 10.49 9.59 6.39
N ALA A 186 10.69 9.03 7.59
CA ALA A 186 11.37 7.76 7.76
C ALA A 186 10.60 6.60 7.11
N ALA A 187 9.28 6.54 7.31
CA ALA A 187 8.43 5.52 6.70
C ALA A 187 8.40 5.62 5.17
N ASN A 188 8.39 6.84 4.61
CA ASN A 188 8.33 7.07 3.17
C ASN A 188 9.70 7.03 2.45
N LYS A 189 10.79 6.84 3.19
CA LYS A 189 12.13 6.56 2.64
C LYS A 189 12.38 5.08 2.36
N ILE A 190 11.52 4.19 2.86
CA ILE A 190 11.66 2.75 2.65
C ILE A 190 11.44 2.42 1.17
N GLY A 191 12.34 1.62 0.59
CA GLY A 191 12.21 1.17 -0.79
C GLY A 191 12.52 2.23 -1.85
N VAL A 192 12.95 3.43 -1.46
CA VAL A 192 13.26 4.56 -2.35
C VAL A 192 14.75 4.59 -2.68
N ASP A 193 15.12 5.01 -3.89
CA ASP A 193 16.54 5.19 -4.23
C ASP A 193 17.14 6.43 -3.57
N ALA A 194 18.44 6.39 -3.26
CA ALA A 194 19.15 7.48 -2.59
C ALA A 194 19.08 8.84 -3.34
N ASP A 195 18.89 8.81 -4.66
CA ASP A 195 18.79 10.00 -5.51
C ASP A 195 17.36 10.57 -5.58
N SER A 196 16.37 9.79 -5.11
CA SER A 196 15.00 10.25 -4.96
C SER A 196 14.87 10.82 -3.54
N ASP A 197 14.65 12.12 -3.43
CA ASP A 197 14.53 12.82 -2.15
C ASP A 197 13.04 12.97 -1.78
N PRO A 198 12.41 11.99 -1.10
CA PRO A 198 11.05 12.16 -0.61
C PRO A 198 11.06 13.27 0.43
N GLU A 199 10.06 14.15 0.36
CA GLU A 199 9.91 15.25 1.30
C GLU A 199 8.55 15.16 1.97
N VAL A 200 8.51 15.51 3.26
CA VAL A 200 7.26 15.74 3.96
C VAL A 200 7.14 17.24 4.22
N ALA A 201 6.32 17.88 3.41
CA ALA A 201 5.89 19.24 3.61
C ALA A 201 4.70 19.26 4.57
N VAL A 202 4.58 20.36 5.29
CA VAL A 202 3.45 20.62 6.16
C VAL A 202 2.68 21.76 5.51
N ALA A 203 1.36 21.64 5.39
CA ALA A 203 0.56 22.75 4.90
C ALA A 203 0.68 23.90 5.91
N THR A 204 1.35 24.98 5.51
CA THR A 204 1.62 26.13 6.39
C THR A 204 0.31 26.68 6.95
N GLN A 205 0.00 26.37 8.21
CA GLN A 205 -0.70 27.31 9.08
C GLN A 205 0.31 28.45 9.36
N ASN A 206 -0.13 29.71 9.39
CA ASN A 206 0.73 30.90 9.54
C ASN A 206 1.42 30.96 10.93
N GLY A 207 2.37 30.08 11.22
CA GLY A 207 2.85 29.85 12.58
C GLY A 207 2.01 28.82 13.33
N ASP A 208 2.29 28.67 14.63
CA ASP A 208 1.80 27.73 15.65
C ASP A 208 0.53 26.90 15.33
N TYR A 209 0.48 25.66 15.83
CA TYR A 209 -0.68 24.76 15.70
C TYR A 209 -2.04 25.45 15.99
N ASP A 210 -2.97 25.38 15.02
CA ASP A 210 -4.36 25.83 15.16
C ASP A 210 -5.28 24.65 15.49
N ALA A 211 -5.87 24.66 16.68
CA ALA A 211 -6.84 23.68 17.14
C ALA A 211 -8.15 23.66 16.35
N SER A 212 -8.43 24.71 15.57
CA SER A 212 -9.71 24.94 14.88
C SER A 212 -9.78 24.32 13.49
N ALA A 213 -8.67 23.73 13.01
CA ALA A 213 -8.56 23.16 11.68
C ALA A 213 -7.80 21.83 11.71
N PRO A 214 -8.09 20.90 10.78
CA PRO A 214 -7.29 19.70 10.62
C PRO A 214 -5.87 20.08 10.17
N TYR A 215 -4.90 19.31 10.65
CA TYR A 215 -3.49 19.52 10.30
C TYR A 215 -3.07 18.54 9.21
N THR A 216 -2.51 19.06 8.10
CA THR A 216 -2.21 18.24 6.91
C THR A 216 -0.71 18.21 6.58
N PHE A 217 -0.22 17.01 6.34
CA PHE A 217 1.12 16.72 5.83
C PHE A 217 1.02 16.29 4.38
N THR A 218 1.77 16.96 3.52
CA THR A 218 1.93 16.58 2.11
C THR A 218 3.23 15.82 1.97
N ILE A 219 3.14 14.55 1.62
CA ILE A 219 4.25 13.63 1.44
C ILE A 219 4.53 13.56 -0.07
N THR A 220 5.64 14.14 -0.51
CA THR A 220 6.18 13.91 -1.84
C THR A 220 6.81 12.53 -1.88
N LYS A 221 6.27 11.66 -2.73
CA LYS A 221 6.65 10.24 -2.76
C LYS A 221 8.01 10.05 -3.41
N GLY A 222 8.76 9.12 -2.84
CA GLY A 222 10.00 8.65 -3.45
C GLY A 222 9.77 7.68 -4.60
N ASN A 223 10.77 7.53 -5.46
CA ASN A 223 10.80 6.56 -6.53
C ASN A 223 12.01 5.62 -6.41
N ALA A 224 11.84 4.40 -6.92
CA ALA A 224 12.93 3.48 -7.18
C ALA A 224 13.10 3.27 -8.69
N LYS A 225 14.34 3.35 -9.14
CA LYS A 225 14.75 3.04 -10.49
C LYS A 225 14.89 1.53 -10.64
N VAL A 226 14.04 0.97 -11.49
CA VAL A 226 13.93 -0.47 -11.69
C VAL A 226 14.04 -0.79 -13.17
N ALA A 227 14.35 -2.05 -13.49
CA ALA A 227 14.29 -2.52 -14.86
C ALA A 227 12.85 -2.39 -15.41
N ASP A 228 12.74 -2.18 -16.71
CA ASP A 228 11.43 -2.16 -17.35
C ASP A 228 10.74 -3.52 -17.30
N ARG A 229 9.44 -3.56 -17.64
CA ARG A 229 8.73 -4.84 -17.70
C ARG A 229 9.31 -5.72 -18.81
N LEU A 230 9.40 -7.02 -18.55
CA LEU A 230 9.62 -8.01 -19.60
C LEU A 230 8.30 -8.20 -20.36
N SER A 231 8.29 -7.89 -21.65
CA SER A 231 7.13 -8.10 -22.52
C SER A 231 7.51 -9.01 -23.67
N PHE A 232 6.79 -10.12 -23.83
CA PHE A 232 6.91 -11.01 -24.98
C PHE A 232 5.54 -11.52 -25.42
N ASN A 233 5.49 -12.07 -26.63
CA ASN A 233 4.25 -12.58 -27.22
C ASN A 233 4.40 -14.07 -27.50
N LEU A 234 3.42 -14.87 -27.08
CA LEU A 234 3.32 -16.28 -27.42
C LEU A 234 2.44 -16.41 -28.66
N HIS A 235 2.95 -17.03 -29.72
CA HIS A 235 2.15 -17.34 -30.90
C HIS A 235 1.37 -18.63 -30.65
N VAL A 236 0.05 -18.57 -30.83
CA VAL A 236 -0.89 -19.64 -30.42
C VAL A 236 -1.91 -19.96 -31.51
N GLY A 237 -1.60 -19.64 -32.77
CA GLY A 237 -2.48 -19.94 -33.90
C GLY A 237 -1.68 -20.43 -35.10
N SER A 238 -2.38 -20.97 -36.10
CA SER A 238 -1.78 -21.43 -37.35
C SER A 238 -1.49 -20.29 -38.34
N ASP A 239 -2.22 -19.17 -38.22
CA ASP A 239 -2.10 -18.05 -39.15
C ASP A 239 -1.17 -16.98 -38.61
N ALA A 240 -0.43 -16.33 -39.51
CA ALA A 240 0.50 -15.25 -39.20
C ALA A 240 -0.16 -13.92 -38.79
N ASP A 241 -1.47 -13.92 -38.50
CA ASP A 241 -2.18 -12.74 -38.03
C ASP A 241 -1.67 -12.27 -36.65
N MET A 242 -1.62 -10.96 -36.46
CA MET A 242 -1.23 -10.35 -35.19
C MET A 242 -2.23 -10.67 -34.05
N THR A 243 -3.45 -11.07 -34.37
CA THR A 243 -4.47 -11.50 -33.40
C THR A 243 -4.16 -12.85 -32.75
N ASN A 244 -3.33 -13.71 -33.38
CA ASN A 244 -2.93 -15.03 -32.88
C ASN A 244 -1.76 -14.98 -31.88
N LYS A 245 -1.76 -13.96 -31.02
CA LYS A 245 -0.69 -13.72 -30.05
C LYS A 245 -1.27 -13.43 -28.67
N ILE A 246 -0.72 -14.10 -27.66
CA ILE A 246 -0.97 -13.77 -26.26
C ILE A 246 0.21 -12.96 -25.75
N ASN A 247 -0.05 -11.69 -25.43
CA ASN A 247 0.94 -10.82 -24.81
C ASN A 247 1.08 -11.17 -23.32
N VAL A 248 2.33 -11.30 -22.87
CA VAL A 248 2.70 -11.58 -21.48
C VAL A 248 3.61 -10.49 -21.00
N ASN A 249 3.15 -9.78 -19.98
CA ASN A 249 3.89 -8.73 -19.30
C ASN A 249 4.28 -9.21 -17.91
N ILE A 250 5.58 -9.19 -17.61
CA ILE A 250 6.12 -9.53 -16.30
C ILE A 250 6.90 -8.34 -15.79
N GLU A 251 6.40 -7.72 -14.74
CA GLU A 251 7.14 -6.68 -14.03
C GLU A 251 8.35 -7.30 -13.32
N THR A 252 9.42 -6.52 -13.17
CA THR A 252 10.60 -6.97 -12.41
C THR A 252 10.22 -7.23 -10.95
N MET A 253 10.79 -8.25 -10.31
CA MET A 253 10.41 -8.67 -8.95
C MET A 253 11.60 -8.63 -7.98
N ASN A 254 12.44 -7.61 -8.13
CA ASN A 254 13.52 -7.33 -7.19
C ASN A 254 13.02 -6.53 -5.97
N ALA A 255 13.85 -6.44 -4.92
CA ALA A 255 13.53 -5.73 -3.69
C ALA A 255 13.23 -4.25 -3.93
N ALA A 256 13.87 -3.63 -4.92
CA ALA A 256 13.63 -2.23 -5.29
C ALA A 256 12.20 -2.01 -5.85
N TYR A 257 11.76 -2.82 -6.81
CA TYR A 257 10.40 -2.72 -7.37
C TYR A 257 9.32 -3.02 -6.34
N LEU A 258 9.58 -4.00 -5.48
CA LEU A 258 8.68 -4.36 -4.40
C LEU A 258 8.62 -3.30 -3.29
N GLY A 259 9.53 -2.31 -3.27
CA GLY A 259 9.55 -1.25 -2.25
C GLY A 259 10.08 -1.72 -0.89
N ILE A 260 10.81 -2.83 -0.87
CA ILE A 260 11.33 -3.45 0.36
C ILE A 260 12.86 -3.36 0.45
N LYS A 261 13.47 -2.52 -0.39
CA LYS A 261 14.89 -2.20 -0.33
C LYS A 261 15.18 -1.44 0.97
N ASP A 262 16.31 -1.77 1.60
CA ASP A 262 16.80 -1.16 2.85
C ASP A 262 15.84 -1.27 4.06
N LEU A 263 15.00 -2.31 4.10
CA LEU A 263 14.20 -2.61 5.29
C LEU A 263 15.07 -2.82 6.52
N ASN A 264 14.76 -2.07 7.58
CA ASN A 264 15.30 -2.26 8.91
C ASN A 264 14.19 -2.70 9.87
N VAL A 265 14.41 -3.80 10.58
CA VAL A 265 13.49 -4.31 11.63
C VAL A 265 14.16 -4.39 12.99
N ALA A 266 15.44 -4.03 13.08
CA ALA A 266 16.29 -4.20 14.26
C ALA A 266 16.42 -2.88 15.04
N ASP A 267 15.29 -2.24 15.35
CA ASP A 267 15.27 -1.04 16.19
C ASP A 267 14.69 -1.36 17.58
N GLY A 268 15.30 -0.79 18.63
CA GLY A 268 14.91 -0.99 20.02
C GLY A 268 13.55 -0.38 20.36
N THR A 269 13.03 0.53 19.52
CA THR A 269 11.71 1.15 19.68
C THR A 269 10.59 0.34 19.00
N GLY A 270 10.92 -0.54 18.05
CA GLY A 270 9.95 -1.27 17.23
C GLY A 270 9.34 -0.47 16.07
N ASN A 271 9.61 0.84 15.94
CA ASN A 271 9.01 1.69 14.90
C ASN A 271 9.37 1.25 13.49
N ALA A 272 10.64 0.91 13.29
CA ALA A 272 11.12 0.43 12.01
C ALA A 272 10.40 -0.86 11.55
N ALA A 273 9.94 -1.68 12.51
CA ALA A 273 9.15 -2.86 12.20
C ALA A 273 7.72 -2.52 11.73
N THR A 274 7.09 -1.49 12.30
CA THR A 274 5.79 -0.98 11.83
C THR A 274 5.89 -0.53 10.37
N TYR A 275 6.90 0.28 10.05
CA TYR A 275 7.09 0.79 8.68
C TYR A 275 7.42 -0.34 7.70
N ALA A 276 8.17 -1.34 8.16
CA ALA A 276 8.45 -2.53 7.37
C ALA A 276 7.21 -3.34 7.04
N ILE A 277 6.22 -3.43 7.95
CA ILE A 277 4.98 -4.16 7.71
C ILE A 277 4.18 -3.53 6.56
N ASP A 278 4.07 -2.20 6.54
CA ASP A 278 3.33 -1.50 5.48
C ASP A 278 4.01 -1.69 4.11
N ALA A 279 5.33 -1.55 4.05
CA ALA A 279 6.10 -1.79 2.84
C ALA A 279 5.98 -3.25 2.35
N ILE A 280 5.97 -4.22 3.27
CA ILE A 280 5.76 -5.64 2.94
C ILE A 280 4.34 -5.91 2.45
N ALA A 281 3.32 -5.29 3.06
CA ALA A 281 1.94 -5.42 2.62
C ALA A 281 1.78 -4.95 1.16
N ASP A 282 2.42 -3.84 0.80
CA ASP A 282 2.45 -3.34 -0.56
C ASP A 282 3.21 -4.25 -1.52
N ALA A 283 4.36 -4.79 -1.09
CA ALA A 283 5.08 -5.79 -1.88
C ALA A 283 4.22 -7.03 -2.17
N VAL A 284 3.50 -7.53 -1.17
CA VAL A 284 2.59 -8.68 -1.33
C VAL A 284 1.45 -8.35 -2.29
N ALA A 285 0.89 -7.14 -2.23
CA ALA A 285 -0.13 -6.69 -3.17
C ALA A 285 0.40 -6.68 -4.62
N LYS A 286 1.60 -6.13 -4.86
CA LYS A 286 2.26 -6.13 -6.18
C LYS A 286 2.50 -7.55 -6.71
N VAL A 287 3.00 -8.46 -5.86
CA VAL A 287 3.20 -9.87 -6.25
C VAL A 287 1.86 -10.55 -6.57
N SER A 288 0.81 -10.24 -5.81
CA SER A 288 -0.52 -10.81 -6.02
C SER A 288 -1.14 -10.32 -7.33
N GLU A 289 -0.95 -9.05 -7.68
CA GLU A 289 -1.36 -8.49 -8.96
C GLU A 289 -0.66 -9.19 -10.14
N GLN A 290 0.66 -9.37 -10.07
CA GLN A 290 1.40 -10.09 -11.11
C GLN A 290 0.95 -11.56 -11.23
N ARG A 291 0.70 -12.25 -10.11
CA ARG A 291 0.17 -13.62 -10.12
C ARG A 291 -1.22 -13.69 -10.74
N SER A 292 -2.08 -12.71 -10.45
CA SER A 292 -3.41 -12.61 -11.04
C SER A 292 -3.32 -12.43 -12.56
N ALA A 293 -2.46 -11.52 -13.04
CA ALA A 293 -2.23 -11.29 -14.46
C ALA A 293 -1.70 -12.56 -15.17
N LEU A 294 -0.74 -13.26 -14.57
CA LEU A 294 -0.21 -14.52 -15.11
C LEU A 294 -1.26 -15.65 -15.10
N GLY A 295 -2.12 -15.72 -14.08
CA GLY A 295 -3.24 -16.67 -14.05
C GLY A 295 -4.25 -16.41 -15.16
N ALA A 296 -4.56 -15.14 -15.46
CA ALA A 296 -5.41 -14.79 -16.59
C ALA A 296 -4.78 -15.19 -17.94
N VAL A 297 -3.45 -15.02 -18.09
CA VAL A 297 -2.71 -15.52 -19.27
C VAL A 297 -2.78 -17.04 -19.37
N GLN A 298 -2.61 -17.78 -18.27
CA GLN A 298 -2.71 -19.24 -18.25
C GLN A 298 -4.10 -19.72 -18.69
N ASN A 299 -5.17 -19.12 -18.15
CA ASN A 299 -6.53 -19.45 -18.54
C ASN A 299 -6.78 -19.18 -20.05
N ARG A 300 -6.27 -18.07 -20.58
CA ARG A 300 -6.33 -17.79 -22.03
C ARG A 300 -5.56 -18.82 -22.85
N LEU A 301 -4.40 -19.28 -22.38
CA LEU A 301 -3.62 -20.32 -23.05
C LEU A 301 -4.38 -21.65 -23.04
N GLU A 302 -4.95 -22.06 -21.92
CA GLU A 302 -5.76 -23.30 -21.82
C GLU A 302 -6.94 -23.27 -22.79
N HIS A 303 -7.73 -22.20 -22.80
CA HIS A 303 -8.84 -22.07 -23.75
C HIS A 303 -8.39 -22.04 -25.21
N THR A 304 -7.21 -21.48 -25.49
CA THR A 304 -6.66 -21.48 -26.84
C THR A 304 -6.22 -22.89 -27.24
N ILE A 305 -5.60 -23.65 -26.33
CA ILE A 305 -5.21 -25.04 -26.54
C ILE A 305 -6.46 -25.89 -26.82
N ASP A 306 -7.49 -25.81 -25.98
CA ASP A 306 -8.73 -26.56 -26.16
C ASP A 306 -9.38 -26.26 -27.52
N ASN A 307 -9.38 -24.98 -27.93
CA ASN A 307 -9.90 -24.59 -29.23
C ASN A 307 -9.03 -25.12 -30.38
N LEU A 308 -7.71 -25.07 -30.26
CA LEU A 308 -6.80 -25.62 -31.26
C LEU A 308 -6.95 -27.14 -31.40
N ASP A 309 -7.11 -27.87 -30.30
CA ASP A 309 -7.33 -29.32 -30.33
C ASP A 309 -8.62 -29.66 -31.09
N ASN A 310 -9.71 -28.91 -30.86
CA ASN A 310 -10.94 -29.04 -31.65
C ASN A 310 -10.71 -28.73 -33.14
N VAL A 311 -9.91 -27.70 -33.46
CA VAL A 311 -9.58 -27.37 -34.86
C VAL A 311 -8.75 -28.50 -35.49
N VAL A 312 -7.78 -29.05 -34.77
CA VAL A 312 -6.95 -30.18 -35.22
C VAL A 312 -7.81 -31.42 -35.47
N GLU A 313 -8.74 -31.75 -34.57
CA GLU A 313 -9.66 -32.88 -34.76
C GLU A 313 -10.54 -32.69 -36.00
N ASN A 314 -11.14 -31.52 -36.16
CA ASN A 314 -12.00 -31.20 -37.31
C ASN A 314 -11.24 -31.19 -38.64
N THR A 315 -10.04 -30.62 -38.67
CA THR A 315 -9.19 -30.57 -39.87
C THR A 315 -8.67 -31.95 -40.22
N THR A 316 -8.25 -32.76 -39.25
CA THR A 316 -7.84 -34.15 -39.47
C THR A 316 -9.00 -35.00 -39.99
N SER A 317 -10.22 -34.82 -39.46
CA SER A 317 -11.42 -35.49 -39.96
C SER A 317 -11.78 -35.07 -41.39
N ALA A 318 -11.63 -33.77 -41.72
CA ALA A 318 -11.83 -33.28 -43.09
C ALA A 318 -10.75 -33.83 -44.05
N GLU A 319 -9.49 -33.88 -43.62
CA GLU A 319 -8.41 -34.49 -44.41
C GLU A 319 -8.67 -35.98 -44.64
N SER A 320 -9.05 -36.74 -43.60
CA SER A 320 -9.39 -38.16 -43.71
C SER A 320 -10.51 -38.38 -44.74
N ARG A 321 -11.56 -37.56 -44.76
CA ARG A 321 -12.61 -37.65 -45.79
C ARG A 321 -12.15 -37.36 -47.22
N ILE A 322 -11.08 -36.59 -47.39
CA ILE A 322 -10.55 -36.23 -48.72
C ILE A 322 -9.50 -37.25 -49.19
N ARG A 323 -8.65 -37.69 -48.27
CA ARG A 323 -7.46 -38.51 -48.57
C ARG A 323 -7.70 -39.99 -48.38
N ASP A 324 -8.45 -40.37 -47.35
CA ASP A 324 -8.70 -41.77 -47.05
C ASP A 324 -9.85 -42.27 -47.92
N THR A 325 -9.65 -43.44 -48.52
CA THR A 325 -10.66 -44.10 -49.34
C THR A 325 -11.58 -44.94 -48.45
N ASP A 326 -12.87 -44.96 -48.76
CA ASP A 326 -13.76 -45.95 -48.16
C ASP A 326 -13.36 -47.35 -48.65
N MET A 327 -12.71 -48.12 -47.78
CA MET A 327 -12.25 -49.46 -48.07
C MET A 327 -13.39 -50.39 -48.49
N ALA A 328 -14.63 -50.16 -48.04
CA ALA A 328 -15.76 -50.98 -48.47
C ALA A 328 -16.04 -50.78 -49.96
N GLU A 329 -16.07 -49.53 -50.44
CA GLU A 329 -16.30 -49.22 -51.85
C GLU A 329 -15.10 -49.63 -52.72
N GLU A 330 -13.88 -49.35 -52.26
CA GLU A 330 -12.67 -49.73 -52.99
C GLU A 330 -12.52 -51.25 -53.12
N MET A 331 -12.92 -52.03 -52.10
CA MET A 331 -12.92 -53.50 -52.18
C MET A 331 -13.99 -54.03 -53.15
N VAL A 332 -15.14 -53.38 -53.27
CA VAL A 332 -16.15 -53.72 -54.29
C VAL A 332 -15.61 -53.41 -55.69
N ALA A 333 -15.00 -52.25 -55.88
CA ALA A 333 -14.37 -51.86 -57.14
C ALA A 333 -13.22 -52.81 -57.52
N TYR A 334 -12.34 -53.13 -56.57
CA TYR A 334 -11.26 -54.10 -56.72
C TYR A 334 -11.79 -55.49 -57.08
N SER A 335 -12.82 -55.98 -56.39
CA SER A 335 -13.46 -57.26 -56.70
C SER A 335 -14.09 -57.27 -58.11
N LYS A 336 -14.83 -56.21 -58.46
CA LYS A 336 -15.39 -56.01 -59.80
C LYS A 336 -14.29 -56.01 -60.88
N ASN A 337 -13.18 -55.32 -60.65
CA ASN A 337 -12.05 -55.26 -61.57
C ASN A 337 -11.35 -56.62 -61.72
N ASN A 338 -11.20 -57.38 -60.64
CA ASN A 338 -10.67 -58.76 -60.71
C ASN A 338 -11.59 -59.68 -61.52
N ILE A 339 -12.90 -59.62 -61.28
CA ILE A 339 -13.89 -60.39 -62.05
C ILE A 339 -13.83 -59.97 -63.53
N LEU A 340 -13.73 -58.68 -63.84
CA LEU A 340 -13.59 -58.19 -65.22
C LEU A 340 -12.28 -58.65 -65.88
N GLN A 341 -11.16 -58.66 -65.14
CA GLN A 341 -9.90 -59.19 -65.66
C GLN A 341 -10.00 -60.69 -65.95
N GLN A 342 -10.59 -61.47 -65.06
CA GLN A 342 -10.79 -62.91 -65.26
C GLN A 342 -11.78 -63.21 -66.41
N ALA A 343 -12.85 -62.42 -66.52
CA ALA A 343 -13.81 -62.49 -67.62
C ALA A 343 -13.17 -62.06 -68.94
N GLY A 344 -12.35 -61.00 -68.96
CA GLY A 344 -11.61 -60.53 -70.13
C GLY A 344 -10.60 -61.55 -70.63
N GLN A 345 -9.87 -62.23 -69.73
CA GLN A 345 -9.00 -63.34 -70.10
C GLN A 345 -9.79 -64.54 -70.66
N SER A 346 -10.94 -64.88 -70.05
CA SER A 346 -11.80 -65.97 -70.53
C SER A 346 -12.44 -65.65 -71.88
N MET A 347 -12.88 -64.41 -72.09
CA MET A 347 -13.40 -63.89 -73.36
C MET A 347 -12.34 -63.85 -74.45
N LEU A 348 -11.12 -63.41 -74.12
CA LEU A 348 -9.97 -63.47 -75.05
C LEU A 348 -9.66 -64.92 -75.43
N ALA A 349 -9.67 -65.84 -74.47
CA ALA A 349 -9.48 -67.26 -74.74
C ALA A 349 -10.58 -67.84 -75.65
N GLN A 350 -11.84 -67.49 -75.40
CA GLN A 350 -12.98 -67.96 -76.18
C GLN A 350 -13.05 -67.33 -77.58
N ALA A 351 -12.72 -66.05 -77.74
CA ALA A 351 -12.61 -65.38 -79.04
C ALA A 351 -11.47 -65.98 -79.90
N ASN A 352 -10.34 -66.31 -79.27
CA ASN A 352 -9.25 -67.01 -79.93
C ASN A 352 -9.64 -68.45 -80.35
N GLN A 353 -10.42 -69.17 -79.53
CA GLN A 353 -10.95 -70.49 -79.90
C GLN A 353 -12.02 -70.42 -81.00
N ALA A 354 -12.91 -69.43 -80.98
CA ALA A 354 -13.92 -69.26 -82.02
C ALA A 354 -13.29 -68.97 -83.39
N ASN A 355 -12.22 -68.16 -83.43
CA ASN A 355 -11.44 -67.93 -84.65
C ASN A 355 -10.79 -69.23 -85.17
N GLN A 356 -10.33 -70.12 -84.29
CA GLN A 356 -9.84 -71.45 -84.70
C GLN A 356 -10.97 -72.37 -85.18
N GLY A 357 -12.16 -72.28 -84.58
CA GLY A 357 -13.34 -73.03 -85.00
C GLY A 357 -13.86 -72.66 -86.38
N VAL A 358 -13.81 -71.37 -86.76
CA VAL A 358 -14.19 -70.93 -88.12
C VAL A 358 -13.19 -71.42 -89.17
N LEU A 359 -11.90 -71.48 -88.84
CA LEU A 359 -10.89 -72.08 -89.72
C LEU A 359 -11.12 -73.58 -89.97
N SER A 360 -11.77 -74.28 -89.01
CA SER A 360 -12.16 -75.68 -89.13
C SER A 360 -13.43 -75.90 -89.98
N LEU A 361 -14.29 -74.88 -90.15
CA LEU A 361 -15.49 -74.97 -90.99
C LEU A 361 -15.22 -74.57 -92.45
N LEU A 362 -14.11 -73.89 -92.73
CA LEU A 362 -13.71 -73.48 -94.08
C LEU A 362 -12.76 -74.46 -94.77
N GLN A 363 -12.49 -75.62 -94.16
CA GLN A 363 -11.58 -76.65 -94.66
C GLN A 363 -12.31 -77.90 -95.13
#